data_AF-A0A060Y422-F1
#
_entry.id   AF-A0A060Y422-F1
#
_cell.length_a   1.000
_cell.length_b   1.000
_cell.length_c   1.000
_cell.angle_alpha   90.00
_cell.angle_beta   90.00
_cell.angle_gamma   90.00
#
_symmetry.space_group_name_H-M   'P 1'
#
loop_
_entity.id
_entity.type
_entity.pdbx_description
1 polymer ?
#
loop_
_entity_poly.entity_id
_entity_poly.type
_entity_poly.pdbx_seq_one_letter_code
_entity_poly.pdbx_strand_id
1 'polypeptide(L)'
;MTKQFPTAFEFNERLLVTILDHLFSCRFGTFLFNCERARDTNELRSKTVSLWSLVNSDLSFYQNPFYTPESNRVLYPVASMRHLELWVTYYIRWNPRIRQQVNE
;
A
#
# COMPACT_ATOMS: atom_id res chain seq x y z
N MET A 1 3.28 -11.40 3.03
CA MET A 1 3.79 -11.77 1.68
C MET A 1 5.10 -11.07 1.38
N THR A 2 5.14 -9.74 1.26
CA THR A 2 6.35 -8.96 0.91
C THR A 2 7.57 -9.24 1.82
N LYS A 3 7.36 -9.47 3.11
CA LYS A 3 8.42 -9.88 4.05
C LYS A 3 9.02 -11.26 3.76
N GLN A 4 8.18 -12.23 3.37
CA GLN A 4 8.64 -13.60 3.04
C GLN A 4 9.19 -13.71 1.62
N PHE A 5 8.85 -12.76 0.73
CA PHE A 5 9.26 -12.74 -0.67
C PHE A 5 9.72 -11.32 -1.08
N PRO A 6 10.93 -10.90 -0.67
CA PRO A 6 11.37 -9.50 -0.80
C PRO A 6 11.54 -9.03 -2.25
N THR A 7 11.67 -9.93 -3.22
CA THR A 7 11.88 -9.59 -4.65
C THR A 7 10.65 -9.84 -5.52
N ALA A 8 9.57 -10.41 -4.97
CA ALA A 8 8.44 -10.89 -5.76
C ALA A 8 7.38 -9.82 -6.07
N PHE A 9 7.45 -8.65 -5.43
CA PHE A 9 6.47 -7.57 -5.57
C PHE A 9 7.15 -6.31 -6.09
N GLU A 10 6.57 -5.71 -7.13
CA GLU A 10 7.05 -4.44 -7.71
C GLU A 10 6.87 -3.28 -6.73
N PHE A 11 5.83 -3.31 -5.91
CA PHE A 11 5.58 -2.26 -4.92
C PHE A 11 6.34 -2.49 -3.62
N ASN A 12 6.68 -1.39 -2.95
CA ASN A 12 7.30 -1.38 -1.63
C ASN A 12 6.26 -1.17 -0.52
N GLU A 13 6.73 -1.22 0.74
CA GLU A 13 5.89 -1.06 1.92
C GLU A 13 5.20 0.31 2.01
N ARG A 14 5.81 1.37 1.45
CA ARG A 14 5.26 2.73 1.48
C ARG A 14 3.95 2.81 0.70
N LEU A 15 3.82 2.07 -0.39
CA LEU A 15 2.56 2.02 -1.14
C LEU A 15 1.43 1.47 -0.26
N LEU A 16 1.69 0.38 0.47
CA LEU A 16 0.70 -0.24 1.34
C LEU A 16 0.26 0.70 2.47
N VAL A 17 1.22 1.40 3.08
CA VAL A 17 0.91 2.42 4.10
C VAL A 17 0.10 3.57 3.51
N THR A 18 0.47 4.06 2.32
CA THR A 18 -0.23 5.17 1.62
C THR A 18 -1.67 4.80 1.27
N ILE A 19 -1.90 3.57 0.82
CA ILE A 19 -3.25 3.04 0.57
C ILE A 19 -4.08 3.06 1.86
N LEU A 20 -3.52 2.62 2.98
CA LEU A 20 -4.22 2.59 4.27
C LEU A 20 -4.50 3.99 4.82
N ASP A 21 -3.58 4.93 4.66
CA ASP A 21 -3.81 6.33 5.03
C ASP A 21 -4.95 6.93 4.20
N HIS A 22 -4.99 6.62 2.91
CA HIS A 22 -6.03 7.13 2.02
C HIS A 22 -7.35 6.37 2.05
N LEU A 23 -7.38 5.17 2.60
CA LEU A 23 -8.60 4.44 2.92
C LEU A 23 -9.46 5.23 3.93
N PHE A 24 -8.83 5.85 4.93
CA PHE A 24 -9.54 6.60 5.97
C PHE A 24 -9.59 8.11 5.75
N SER A 25 -8.67 8.67 4.95
CA SER A 25 -8.62 10.12 4.73
C SER A 25 -9.83 10.70 3.97
N CYS A 26 -10.55 9.87 3.19
CA CYS A 26 -11.57 10.29 2.23
C CYS A 26 -11.12 11.37 1.21
N ARG A 27 -9.81 11.59 1.06
CA ARG A 27 -9.24 12.58 0.12
C ARG A 27 -9.50 12.22 -1.35
N PHE A 28 -9.56 10.93 -1.65
CA PHE A 28 -9.74 10.39 -2.99
C PHE A 28 -11.04 9.60 -3.08
N GLY A 29 -11.62 9.53 -4.29
CA GLY A 29 -12.81 8.74 -4.53
C GLY A 29 -12.60 7.22 -4.49
N THR A 30 -11.37 6.75 -4.61
CA THR A 30 -11.03 5.33 -4.88
C THR A 30 -11.70 4.33 -3.94
N PHE A 31 -11.85 4.67 -2.66
CA PHE A 31 -12.42 3.79 -1.63
C PHE A 31 -13.79 4.25 -1.11
N LEU A 32 -14.42 5.24 -1.75
CA LEU A 32 -15.77 5.67 -1.39
C LEU A 32 -16.84 4.74 -1.97
N PHE A 33 -18.01 4.70 -1.33
CA PHE A 33 -19.17 3.87 -1.66
C PHE A 33 -18.93 2.35 -1.58
N ASN A 34 -20.04 1.59 -1.50
CA ASN A 34 -20.00 0.15 -1.25
C ASN A 34 -20.12 -0.73 -2.50
N CYS A 35 -20.44 -0.14 -3.66
CA CYS A 35 -20.54 -0.88 -4.92
C CYS A 35 -20.36 0.06 -6.12
N GLU A 36 -20.02 -0.51 -7.28
CA GLU A 36 -19.82 0.25 -8.52
C GLU A 36 -21.06 1.06 -8.93
N ARG A 37 -22.25 0.46 -8.86
CA ARG A 37 -23.52 1.13 -9.16
C ARG A 37 -23.67 2.45 -8.39
N ALA A 38 -23.39 2.45 -7.09
CA ALA A 38 -23.49 3.66 -6.26
C ALA A 38 -22.45 4.72 -6.66
N ARG A 39 -21.25 4.30 -7.10
CA ARG A 39 -20.21 5.22 -7.59
C ARG A 39 -20.65 5.91 -8.88
N ASP A 40 -21.29 5.17 -9.78
CA ASP A 40 -21.77 5.70 -11.05
C ASP A 40 -22.98 6.62 -10.87
N THR A 41 -23.96 6.22 -10.04
CA THR A 41 -25.13 7.07 -9.71
C THR A 41 -24.72 8.40 -9.10
N ASN A 42 -23.64 8.43 -8.31
CA ASN A 42 -23.13 9.65 -7.70
C ASN A 42 -22.09 10.38 -8.56
N GLU A 43 -21.79 9.88 -9.77
CA GLU A 43 -20.79 10.46 -10.69
C GLU A 43 -19.40 10.62 -10.04
N LEU A 44 -18.98 9.64 -9.25
CA LEU A 44 -17.74 9.73 -8.46
C LEU A 44 -16.50 10.07 -9.30
N ARG A 45 -16.41 9.51 -10.52
CA ARG A 45 -15.25 9.67 -11.41
C ARG A 45 -15.06 11.09 -11.91
N SER A 46 -16.14 11.87 -12.04
CA SER A 46 -16.06 13.29 -12.44
C SER A 46 -15.90 14.22 -11.23
N LYS A 47 -16.45 13.83 -10.08
CA LYS A 47 -16.47 14.67 -8.86
C LYS A 47 -15.24 14.51 -7.97
N THR A 48 -14.44 13.47 -8.16
CA THR A 48 -13.29 13.17 -7.29
C THR A 48 -12.08 12.68 -8.08
N VAL A 49 -10.90 12.80 -7.47
CA VAL A 49 -9.64 12.28 -8.02
C VAL A 49 -9.41 10.85 -7.53
N SER A 50 -8.80 10.01 -8.37
CA SER A 50 -8.35 8.68 -8.01
C SER A 50 -7.04 8.74 -7.21
N LEU A 51 -6.92 7.94 -6.14
CA LEU A 51 -5.66 7.72 -5.44
C LEU A 51 -4.55 7.30 -6.41
N TRP A 52 -4.88 6.50 -7.42
CA TRP A 52 -3.93 6.05 -8.42
C TRP A 52 -3.37 7.19 -9.27
N SER A 53 -4.08 8.32 -9.40
CA SER A 53 -3.52 9.51 -10.05
C SER A 53 -2.34 10.08 -9.26
N LEU A 54 -2.38 10.04 -7.92
CA LEU A 54 -1.26 10.41 -7.06
C LEU A 54 -0.15 9.36 -7.14
N VAL A 55 -0.48 8.09 -6.91
CA VAL A 55 0.51 7.00 -6.88
C VAL A 55 1.27 6.92 -8.21
N ASN A 56 0.56 6.99 -9.33
CA ASN A 56 1.17 6.86 -10.65
C ASN A 56 1.95 8.11 -11.09
N SER A 57 1.74 9.25 -10.44
CA SER A 57 2.55 10.46 -10.69
C SER A 57 3.99 10.34 -10.16
N ASP A 58 4.24 9.46 -9.18
CA ASP A 58 5.58 9.16 -8.66
C ASP A 58 5.72 7.66 -8.35
N LEU A 59 5.68 6.84 -9.40
CA LEU A 59 5.87 5.38 -9.30
C LEU A 59 7.19 5.01 -8.62
N SER A 60 8.24 5.80 -8.87
CA SER A 60 9.59 5.52 -8.36
C SER A 60 9.63 5.47 -6.84
N PHE A 61 8.85 6.32 -6.17
CA PHE A 61 8.74 6.35 -4.72
C PHE A 61 8.09 5.08 -4.13
N TYR A 62 7.22 4.44 -4.89
CA TYR A 62 6.45 3.25 -4.50
C TYR A 62 7.04 1.94 -5.02
N GLN A 63 8.08 1.99 -5.86
CA GLN A 63 8.72 0.81 -6.41
C GLN A 63 9.71 0.17 -5.44
N ASN A 64 9.81 -1.15 -5.52
CA ASN A 64 10.76 -1.98 -4.82
C ASN A 64 12.00 -2.15 -5.71
N PRO A 65 13.18 -1.65 -5.28
CA PRO A 65 14.40 -1.75 -6.08
C PRO A 65 14.90 -3.19 -6.25
N PHE A 66 14.41 -4.13 -5.44
CA PHE A 66 14.78 -5.54 -5.51
C PHE A 66 13.78 -6.37 -6.32
N TYR A 67 12.80 -5.74 -6.97
CA TYR A 67 11.80 -6.47 -7.75
C TYR A 67 12.44 -7.22 -8.92
N THR A 68 12.12 -8.52 -9.02
CA THR A 68 12.54 -9.39 -10.12
C THR A 68 11.32 -9.80 -10.95
N PRO A 69 11.19 -9.35 -12.22
CA PRO A 69 10.01 -9.62 -13.05
C PRO A 69 9.84 -11.10 -13.46
N GLU A 70 10.83 -11.95 -13.22
CA GLU A 70 10.79 -13.39 -13.51
C GLU A 70 9.94 -14.16 -12.48
N SER A 71 8.60 -14.05 -12.61
CA SER A 71 7.65 -14.46 -11.57
C SER A 71 6.60 -15.48 -12.01
N ASN A 72 6.86 -16.35 -13.00
CA ASN A 72 6.02 -17.53 -13.25
C ASN A 72 6.06 -18.58 -12.11
N ARG A 73 6.55 -18.20 -10.92
CA ARG A 73 6.64 -19.04 -9.74
C ARG A 73 5.48 -18.71 -8.81
N VAL A 74 4.69 -19.73 -8.48
CA VAL A 74 3.65 -19.63 -7.44
C VAL A 74 4.32 -19.41 -6.09
N LEU A 75 3.90 -18.39 -5.35
CA LEU A 75 4.40 -18.10 -4.01
C LEU A 75 3.61 -18.92 -2.97
N TYR A 76 4.31 -19.68 -2.14
CA TYR A 76 3.71 -20.46 -1.06
C TYR A 76 4.14 -19.87 0.30
N PRO A 77 3.35 -18.94 0.88
CA PRO A 77 3.69 -18.35 2.16
C PRO A 77 3.54 -19.34 3.32
N VAL A 78 4.35 -19.14 4.35
CA VAL A 78 4.22 -19.85 5.61
C VAL A 78 3.24 -19.10 6.51
N ALA A 79 2.05 -19.65 6.71
CA ALA A 79 0.99 -19.09 7.56
C ALA A 79 1.12 -19.47 9.05
N SER A 80 2.36 -19.65 9.53
CA SER A 80 2.64 -19.96 10.95
C SER A 80 2.89 -18.67 11.73
N MET A 81 2.41 -18.60 12.98
CA MET A 81 2.71 -17.49 13.90
C MET A 81 4.21 -17.25 14.11
N ARG A 82 5.07 -18.23 13.84
CA ARG A 82 6.54 -18.09 13.88
C ARG A 82 7.12 -17.29 12.71
N HIS A 83 6.38 -17.18 11.61
CA HIS A 83 6.79 -16.49 10.38
C HIS A 83 5.92 -15.27 10.06
N LEU A 84 4.90 -15.03 10.89
CA LEU A 84 4.09 -13.83 10.83
C LEU A 84 4.66 -12.83 11.82
N GLU A 85 4.91 -11.62 11.33
CA GLU A 85 5.42 -10.51 12.13
C GLU A 85 4.32 -9.47 12.32
N LEU A 86 4.37 -8.78 13.45
CA LEU A 86 3.62 -7.55 13.61
C LEU A 86 4.13 -6.53 12.61
N TRP A 87 3.23 -5.88 11.88
CA TRP A 87 3.62 -4.83 10.94
C TRP A 87 3.94 -3.51 11.68
N VAL A 88 5.14 -3.46 12.26
CA VAL A 88 5.60 -2.39 13.15
C VAL A 88 5.53 -1.01 12.48
N THR A 89 5.93 -0.92 11.21
CA THR A 89 5.97 0.33 10.44
C THR A 89 4.59 0.92 10.15
N TYR A 90 3.51 0.14 10.33
CA TYR A 90 2.14 0.65 10.30
C TYR A 90 1.57 0.82 11.70
N TYR A 91 1.52 -0.26 12.50
CA TYR A 91 0.81 -0.27 13.79
C TYR A 91 1.53 0.52 14.90
N ILE A 92 2.85 0.69 14.82
CA ILE A 92 3.65 1.36 15.85
C ILE A 92 4.34 2.63 15.29
N ARG A 93 3.92 3.10 14.10
CA ARG A 93 4.55 4.24 13.40
C ARG A 93 4.59 5.57 14.16
N TRP A 94 3.73 5.73 15.17
CA TRP A 94 3.61 6.93 15.99
C TRP A 94 4.46 6.88 17.26
N ASN A 95 5.11 5.75 17.57
CA ASN A 95 5.96 5.65 18.74
C ASN A 95 7.29 6.40 18.49
N PRO A 96 7.57 7.49 19.22
CA PRO A 96 8.77 8.31 19.00
C PRO A 96 10.07 7.55 19.26
N ARG A 97 10.05 6.45 20.03
CA ARG A 97 11.24 5.62 20.28
C ARG A 97 11.63 4.74 19.08
N ILE A 98 10.70 4.54 18.14
CA ILE A 98 10.89 3.66 16.96
C ILE A 98 11.12 4.48 15.69
N ARG A 99 10.68 5.74 15.65
CA ARG A 99 11.12 6.67 14.60
C ARG A 99 12.63 6.88 14.76
N GLN A 100 13.42 6.35 13.81
CA GLN A 100 14.75 6.88 13.57
C GLN A 100 14.58 8.38 13.36
N GLN A 101 15.23 9.20 14.19
CA GLN A 101 15.35 10.63 13.94
C GLN A 101 15.99 10.77 12.56
N VAL A 102 15.17 11.06 11.55
CA VAL A 102 15.68 11.59 10.29
C VAL A 102 16.13 12.99 10.67
N ASN A 103 17.42 13.13 10.96
CA ASN A 103 18.03 14.43 11.15
C ASN A 103 17.81 15.22 9.85
N GLU A 104 17.05 16.31 9.95
CA GLU A 104 17.01 17.36 8.93
C GLU A 104 18.40 17.99 8.73
#